data_AF-A0A955HAF6-F1
#
_entry.id   AF-A0A955HAF6-F1
#
_cell.length_a   1.000
_cell.length_b   1.000
_cell.length_c   1.000
_cell.angle_alpha   90.00
_cell.angle_beta   90.00
_cell.angle_gamma   90.00
#
_symmetry.space_group_name_H-M   'P 1'
#
loop_
_entity.id
_entity.type
_entity.pdbx_description
1 polymer ?
#
loop_
_entity_poly.entity_id
_entity_poly.type
_entity_poly.pdbx_seq_one_letter_code
_entity_poly.pdbx_strand_id
1 'polypeptide(L)' 'MRVLAVDPGYDRLGVAIMEFKNGSEHLLYSDCIETDKTAPLSELLKVLGDRFEALLTTYSPDTLPIETLFF' A
#
# COMPACT_ATOMS: atom_id res chain seq x y z
N MET A 1 -10.86 3.61 13.30
CA MET A 1 -10.65 4.06 11.91
C MET A 1 -9.36 3.45 11.40
N ARG A 2 -9.39 2.78 10.26
CA ARG A 2 -8.21 2.20 9.62
C ARG A 2 -7.86 2.95 8.36
N VAL A 3 -6.57 3.17 8.17
CA VAL A 3 -6.00 3.89 7.04
C VAL A 3 -5.00 2.97 6.35
N LEU A 4 -5.11 2.85 5.02
CA LEU A 4 -4.05 2.30 4.18
C LEU A 4 -3.29 3.47 3.55
N ALA A 5 -2.16 3.86 4.13
CA ALA A 5 -1.29 4.89 3.58
C ALA A 5 -0.45 4.34 2.43
N VAL A 6 -0.33 5.12 1.34
CA VAL A 6 0.35 4.70 0.11
C VAL A 6 1.36 5.75 -0.34
N ASP A 7 2.61 5.32 -0.51
CA ASP A 7 3.68 6.02 -1.21
C ASP A 7 3.86 5.36 -2.59
N PRO A 8 3.35 5.97 -3.68
CA PRO A 8 3.20 5.29 -4.97
C PRO A 8 4.50 5.20 -5.77
N GLY A 9 4.81 3.97 -6.22
CA GLY A 9 5.85 3.71 -7.21
C GLY A 9 5.69 2.34 -7.87
N TYR A 10 6.14 2.22 -9.12
CA TYR A 10 6.09 0.96 -9.87
C TYR A 10 7.26 0.02 -9.55
N ASP A 11 8.41 0.58 -9.18
CA ASP A 11 9.57 -0.18 -8.70
C ASP A 11 9.39 -0.59 -7.23
N ARG A 12 8.97 0.38 -6.41
CA ARG A 12 8.77 0.26 -4.97
C ARG A 12 7.45 0.93 -4.61
N LEU A 13 6.55 0.18 -3.99
CA LEU A 13 5.27 0.68 -3.49
C LEU A 13 5.29 0.62 -1.96
N GLY A 14 5.38 1.78 -1.32
CA GLY A 14 5.33 1.88 0.14
C GLY A 14 3.88 1.80 0.62
N VAL A 15 3.62 0.94 1.62
CA VAL A 15 2.28 0.75 2.19
C VAL A 15 2.34 0.61 3.70
N ALA A 16 1.36 1.22 4.39
CA ALA A 16 1.18 1.02 5.82
C ALA A 16 -0.31 0.95 6.19
N ILE A 17 -0.66 0.01 7.08
CA ILE A 17 -1.97 -0.04 7.71
C ILE A 17 -1.86 0.53 9.11
N MET A 18 -2.57 1.62 9.36
CA MET A 18 -2.67 2.25 10.68
C MET A 18 -4.10 2.20 11.19
N GLU A 19 -4.28 2.01 12.49
CA GLU A 19 -5.57 2.04 13.16
C GLU A 19 -5.57 3.10 14.26
N PHE A 20 -6.51 4.05 14.19
CA PHE A 20 -6.83 4.91 15.32
C PHE A 20 -7.97 4.28 16.13
N LYS A 21 -7.67 3.94 17.39
CA LYS A 21 -8.58 3.28 18.33
C LYS A 21 -8.27 3.73 19.75
N ASN A 22 -9.32 3.99 20.54
CA ASN A 22 -9.20 4.36 21.95
C ASN A 22 -8.31 5.59 22.22
N GLY A 23 -8.27 6.55 21.28
CA GLY A 23 -7.48 7.77 21.43
C GLY A 23 -6.00 7.63 21.07
N SER A 24 -5.57 6.47 20.56
CA SER A 24 -4.18 6.23 20.14
C SER A 24 -4.10 5.67 18.72
N GLU A 25 -2.96 5.94 18.07
CA GLU A 25 -2.59 5.39 16.77
C GLU A 25 -1.81 4.09 16.94
N HIS A 26 -2.12 3.09 16.12
CA HIS A 26 -1.47 1.78 16.11
C HIS A 26 -1.04 1.43 14.70
N LEU A 27 0.23 1.04 14.52
CA LEU A 27 0.71 0.45 13.28
C LEU A 27 0.34 -1.04 13.26
N LEU A 28 -0.45 -1.47 12.27
CA LEU A 28 -0.85 -2.86 12.10
C LEU A 28 -0.01 -3.60 11.06
N TYR A 29 0.46 -2.88 10.04
CA TYR A 29 1.27 -3.42 8.95
C TYR A 29 2.10 -2.30 8.32
N SER A 30 3.32 -2.62 7.89
CA SER A 30 4.15 -1.75 7.07
C SER A 30 5.03 -2.59 6.18
N ASP A 31 5.11 -2.25 4.90
CA ASP A 31 5.93 -2.96 3.92
C ASP A 31 6.34 -2.03 2.78
N CYS A 32 7.40 -2.41 2.09
CA CYS A 32 7.79 -1.84 0.81
C CYS A 32 7.68 -2.97 -0.21
N ILE A 33 6.62 -2.96 -1.03
CA ILE A 33 6.44 -3.98 -2.05
C ILE A 33 7.39 -3.64 -3.19
N GLU A 34 8.42 -4.47 -3.36
CA GLU A 34 9.43 -4.32 -4.39
C GLU A 34 9.15 -5.28 -5.55
N THR A 35 9.43 -4.85 -6.77
CA THR A 35 9.28 -5.66 -7.99
C THR A 35 10.61 -5.89 -8.70
N ASP A 36 10.68 -6.92 -9.56
CA ASP A 36 11.86 -7.16 -10.37
C ASP A 36 11.92 -6.18 -11.55
N LYS A 37 12.87 -5.24 -11.52
CA LYS A 37 13.09 -4.22 -12.55
C LYS A 37 13.26 -4.76 -13.97
N THR A 38 13.57 -6.04 -14.11
CA THR A 38 13.80 -6.68 -15.41
C THR A 38 12.52 -7.24 -16.04
N ALA A 39 11.44 -7.39 -15.28
CA ALA A 39 10.18 -7.92 -15.78
C ALA A 39 9.37 -6.87 -16.59
N PRO A 40 8.51 -7.30 -17.52
CA PRO A 40 7.61 -6.41 -18.25
C PRO A 40 6.69 -5.63 -17.30
N LEU A 41 6.41 -4.36 -17.62
CA LEU A 41 5.56 -3.49 -16.80
C LEU A 41 4.20 -4.13 -16.43
N SER A 42 3.60 -4.89 -17.33
CA SER A 42 2.35 -5.62 -17.07
C SER A 42 2.45 -6.62 -15.93
N GLU A 43 3.59 -7.29 -15.80
CA GLU A 43 3.84 -8.25 -14.71
C GLU A 43 4.09 -7.52 -13.39
N LEU A 44 4.82 -6.41 -13.42
CA LEU A 44 5.04 -5.55 -12.25
C LEU A 44 3.70 -5.04 -11.70
N LEU A 45 2.86 -4.48 -12.58
CA LEU A 45 1.54 -3.97 -12.22
C LEU A 45 0.64 -5.07 -11.66
N LYS A 46 0.74 -6.30 -12.21
CA LYS A 46 0.01 -7.44 -11.67
C LYS A 46 0.45 -7.79 -10.25
N VAL A 47 1.76 -7.91 -10.02
CA VAL A 47 2.31 -8.21 -8.69
C VAL A 47 1.91 -7.15 -7.67
N LEU A 48 2.04 -5.87 -8.03
CA LEU A 48 1.63 -4.76 -7.17
C LEU A 48 0.12 -4.80 -6.89
N GLY A 49 -0.71 -4.98 -7.91
CA GLY A 49 -2.16 -5.07 -7.77
C GLY A 49 -2.61 -6.21 -6.88
N ASP A 50 -2.09 -7.42 -7.11
CA ASP A 50 -2.42 -8.61 -6.33
C ASP A 50 -2.05 -8.42 -4.83
N ARG A 51 -0.87 -7.83 -4.55
CA ARG A 51 -0.43 -7.55 -3.18
C ARG A 51 -1.26 -6.45 -2.52
N PHE A 52 -1.62 -5.41 -3.27
CA PHE A 52 -2.44 -4.31 -2.78
C PHE A 52 -3.86 -4.76 -2.46
N GLU A 53 -4.47 -5.57 -3.34
CA GLU A 53 -5.79 -6.18 -3.14
C GLU A 53 -5.83 -7.08 -1.90
N ALA A 54 -4.75 -7.84 -1.66
CA ALA A 54 -4.63 -8.64 -0.45
C ALA A 54 -4.67 -7.78 0.82
N LEU A 55 -4.03 -6.60 0.82
CA LEU A 55 -4.08 -5.67 1.95
C LEU A 55 -5.48 -5.08 2.15
N LEU A 56 -6.14 -4.65 1.06
CA LEU A 56 -7.52 -4.16 1.10
C LEU A 56 -8.47 -5.20 1.69
N THR A 57 -8.37 -6.45 1.23
CA THR A 57 -9.23 -7.56 1.68
C THR A 57 -8.93 -7.93 3.13
N THR A 58 -7.66 -8.01 3.52
CA THR A 58 -7.24 -8.45 4.86
C THR A 58 -7.60 -7.43 5.94
N TYR A 59 -7.39 -6.14 5.67
CA TYR A 59 -7.51 -5.09 6.69
C TYR A 59 -8.79 -4.27 6.58
N SER A 60 -9.47 -4.28 5.42
CA SER A 60 -10.69 -3.50 5.13
C SER A 60 -10.56 -2.05 5.63
N PRO A 61 -9.61 -1.26 5.08
CA PRO A 61 -9.38 0.11 5.53
C PRO A 61 -10.57 1.02 5.21
N ASP A 62 -10.81 2.02 6.06
CA ASP A 62 -11.88 3.00 5.86
C ASP A 62 -11.50 4.06 4.83
N THR A 63 -10.20 4.37 4.72
CA THR A 63 -9.66 5.39 3.82
C THR A 63 -8.25 5.06 3.35
N LEU A 64 -7.88 5.64 2.20
CA LEU A 64 -6.61 5.43 1.54
C LEU A 64 -6.08 6.80 1.06
N PRO A 65 -5.20 7.45 1.83
CA PRO A 65 -4.44 8.59 1.34
C PRO A 65 -3.29 8.09 0.45
N ILE A 66 -3.10 8.79 -0.66
CA ILE A 66 -2.03 8.56 -1.63
C ILE A 66 -1.39 9.90 -1.99
N GLU A 67 -0.07 9.94 -2.12
CA GLU A 67 0.64 11.13 -2.57
C GLU A 67 0.36 11.43 -4.05
N THR A 68 0.23 12.71 -4.38
CA THR A 68 0.21 13.17 -5.78
C THR A 68 1.65 13.39 -6.24
N LEU A 69 2.07 12.65 -7.26
CA LEU A 69 3.35 12.88 -7.91
C LEU A 69 3.27 14.15 -8.77
N PHE A 70 4.23 15.07 -8.60
CA PHE A 70 4.38 16.25 -9.45
C PHE A 70 5.40 15.94 -10.55
N PHE A 71 4.99 16.09 -11.81
CA PHE A 71 5.80 15.88 -13.01
C PHE A 71 5.58 16.99 -14.02
#